data_AF-A0A3A4RGP2-F1
#
_entry.id   AF-A0A3A4RGP2-F1
#
_cell.length_a   1.000
_cell.length_b   1.000
_cell.length_c   1.000
_cell.angle_alpha   90.00
_cell.angle_beta   90.00
_cell.angle_gamma   90.00
#
_symmetry.space_group_name_H-M   'P 1'
#
loop_
_entity.id
_entity.type
_entity.pdbx_description
1 polymer ?
#
loop_
_entity_poly.entity_id
_entity_poly.type
_entity_poly.pdbx_seq_one_letter_code
_entity_poly.pdbx_strand_id
1 'polypeptide(L)'
;MKNQKELLLSLERGLKSSGFTSISITKNESNMYLIELKKINDFKIYAFLRSIGKSGWSDKPEIRRVQIAAFDVDRLIPSGDRHTCMIIGIQELLDRDIYVVWNVYNYGLHKTNRSCYVKAANLFKGFLQGYLTVTDSNQKIWISDAYHLDTLLNEYLNFNKSSLGDMT
;
A
#
# COMPACT_ATOMS: atom_id res chain seq x y z
N MET A 1 -10.01 -14.75 2.01
CA MET A 1 -9.66 -13.33 1.84
C MET A 1 -9.55 -12.74 3.24
N LYS A 2 -8.47 -12.02 3.56
CA LYS A 2 -8.20 -11.62 4.95
C LYS A 2 -9.24 -10.61 5.45
N ASN A 3 -9.75 -10.81 6.65
CA ASN A 3 -10.59 -9.84 7.34
C ASN A 3 -9.73 -8.70 7.91
N GLN A 4 -10.37 -7.65 8.43
CA GLN A 4 -9.65 -6.45 8.88
C GLN A 4 -8.65 -6.72 10.01
N LYS A 5 -8.98 -7.60 10.96
CA LYS A 5 -8.09 -7.97 12.06
C LYS A 5 -6.86 -8.73 11.52
N GLU A 6 -7.08 -9.66 10.59
CA GLU A 6 -6.00 -10.41 9.95
C GLU A 6 -5.08 -9.49 9.14
N LEU A 7 -5.63 -8.50 8.43
CA LEU A 7 -4.83 -7.51 7.69
C LEU A 7 -3.95 -6.68 8.63
N LEU A 8 -4.49 -6.21 9.75
CA LEU A 8 -3.73 -5.43 10.74
C LEU A 8 -2.59 -6.27 11.34
N LEU A 9 -2.87 -7.52 11.72
CA LEU A 9 -1.85 -8.44 12.25
C LEU A 9 -0.80 -8.82 11.20
N SER A 10 -1.18 -8.91 9.93
CA SER A 10 -0.26 -9.20 8.82
C SER A 10 0.65 -7.99 8.57
N LEU A 11 0.11 -6.78 8.59
CA LEU A 11 0.88 -5.55 8.44
C LEU A 11 1.85 -5.35 9.60
N GLU A 12 1.39 -5.51 10.85
CA GLU A 12 2.23 -5.35 12.03
C GLU A 12 3.40 -6.35 12.03
N ARG A 13 3.13 -7.62 11.71
CA ARG A 13 4.19 -8.65 11.58
C ARG A 13 5.18 -8.31 10.47
N GLY A 14 4.70 -7.84 9.33
CA GLY A 14 5.55 -7.39 8.22
C GLY A 14 6.50 -6.28 8.65
N LEU A 15 5.95 -5.20 9.21
CA LEU A 15 6.72 -4.05 9.67
C LEU A 15 7.76 -4.42 10.75
N LYS A 16 7.41 -5.31 11.69
CA LYS A 16 8.41 -5.84 12.65
C LYS A 16 9.52 -6.61 11.94
N SER A 17 9.18 -7.40 10.91
CA SER A 17 10.15 -8.18 10.13
C SER A 17 11.11 -7.30 9.31
N SER A 18 10.67 -6.12 8.87
CA SER A 18 11.55 -5.11 8.23
C SER A 18 12.32 -4.23 9.23
N GLY A 19 12.28 -4.56 10.52
CA GLY A 19 13.08 -3.92 11.56
C GLY A 19 12.48 -2.64 12.17
N PHE A 20 11.17 -2.41 12.07
CA PHE A 20 10.51 -1.36 12.87
C PHE A 20 10.31 -1.83 14.32
N THR A 21 10.71 -1.01 15.29
CA THR A 21 10.77 -1.39 16.72
C THR A 21 9.49 -1.08 17.49
N SER A 22 8.80 0.00 17.11
CA SER A 22 7.52 0.39 17.68
C SER A 22 6.53 0.66 16.57
N ILE A 23 5.33 0.09 16.70
CA ILE A 23 4.24 0.23 15.74
C ILE A 23 2.96 0.56 16.51
N SER A 24 2.37 1.71 16.22
CA SER A 24 1.03 2.07 16.66
C SER A 24 0.12 2.10 15.44
N ILE A 25 -1.05 1.47 15.51
CA ILE A 25 -2.03 1.47 14.42
C ILE A 25 -3.39 1.91 14.97
N THR A 26 -3.81 3.11 14.58
CA THR A 26 -5.08 3.71 15.04
C THR A 26 -5.97 4.00 13.84
N LYS A 27 -7.24 3.60 13.92
CA LYS A 27 -8.22 3.95 12.87
C LYS A 27 -8.63 5.41 13.02
N ASN A 28 -8.61 6.17 11.92
CA ASN A 28 -9.11 7.54 11.88
C ASN A 28 -10.55 7.63 11.35
N GLU A 29 -11.13 8.83 11.42
CA GLU A 29 -12.50 9.13 10.99
C GLU A 29 -12.71 8.94 9.47
N SER A 30 -11.65 9.09 8.68
CA SER A 30 -11.66 8.94 7.22
C SER A 30 -11.52 7.48 6.75
N ASN A 31 -11.74 6.49 7.62
CA ASN A 31 -11.54 5.06 7.35
C ASN A 31 -10.11 4.67 6.93
N MET A 32 -9.13 5.53 7.17
CA MET A 32 -7.71 5.22 7.07
C MET A 32 -7.18 4.76 8.42
N TYR A 33 -6.04 4.08 8.38
CA TYR A 33 -5.25 3.78 9.56
C TYR A 33 -4.07 4.72 9.62
N LEU A 34 -3.89 5.41 10.75
CA LEU A 34 -2.65 6.05 11.11
C LEU A 34 -1.72 4.98 11.67
N ILE A 35 -0.59 4.77 10.99
CA ILE A 35 0.45 3.84 11.36
C ILE A 35 1.68 4.68 11.73
N GLU A 36 2.04 4.67 13.01
CA GLU A 36 3.23 5.36 13.51
C GLU A 36 4.34 4.33 13.71
N LEU A 37 5.46 4.53 13.01
CA LEU A 37 6.59 3.60 12.96
C LEU A 37 7.82 4.25 13.58
N LYS A 38 8.54 3.52 14.43
CA LYS A 38 9.87 3.93 14.91
C LYS A 38 10.97 3.03 14.37
N LYS A 39 12.03 3.66 13.85
CA LYS A 39 13.32 3.04 13.47
C LYS A 39 14.44 4.06 13.71
N ILE A 40 15.30 4.33 12.73
CA ILE A 40 16.27 5.43 12.75
C ILE A 40 15.55 6.77 12.63
N ASN A 41 14.49 6.81 11.82
CA ASN A 41 13.57 7.94 11.69
C ASN A 41 12.16 7.47 12.05
N ASP A 42 11.38 8.36 12.65
CA ASP A 42 9.97 8.13 12.91
C ASP A 42 9.16 8.42 11.65
N PHE A 43 8.23 7.52 11.28
CA PHE A 43 7.34 7.68 10.13
C PHE A 43 5.87 7.71 10.57
N LYS A 44 5.06 8.51 9.86
CA LYS A 44 3.60 8.55 10.01
C LYS A 44 2.93 8.22 8.69
N ILE A 45 2.37 7.02 8.58
CA ILE A 45 1.72 6.54 7.38
C ILE A 45 0.21 6.55 7.57
N TYR A 46 -0.52 7.16 6.65
CA TYR A 46 -1.98 7.12 6.59
C TYR A 46 -2.39 6.15 5.49
N ALA A 47 -2.97 5.01 5.85
CA ALA A 47 -3.20 3.92 4.91
C ALA A 47 -4.66 3.50 4.78
N PHE A 48 -5.12 3.32 3.54
CA PHE A 48 -6.25 2.43 3.26
C PHE A 48 -5.74 0.99 3.21
N LEU A 49 -6.06 0.21 4.23
CA LEU A 49 -5.66 -1.20 4.31
C LEU A 49 -6.73 -2.10 3.71
N ARG A 50 -6.35 -2.96 2.76
CA ARG A 50 -7.29 -3.84 2.02
C ARG A 50 -6.67 -5.20 1.72
N SER A 51 -7.51 -6.22 1.61
CA SER A 51 -7.10 -7.50 1.02
C SER A 51 -7.12 -7.38 -0.50
N ILE A 52 -6.10 -7.93 -1.16
CA ILE A 52 -6.09 -8.07 -2.61
C ILE A 52 -7.00 -9.24 -2.98
N GLY A 53 -7.93 -8.99 -3.91
CA GLY A 53 -8.91 -9.96 -4.39
C GLY A 53 -8.82 -10.19 -5.91
N LYS A 54 -9.72 -11.02 -6.43
CA LYS A 54 -9.90 -11.21 -7.88
C LYS A 54 -10.43 -9.92 -8.52
N SER A 55 -10.02 -9.66 -9.78
CA SER A 55 -10.48 -8.50 -10.57
C SER A 55 -11.99 -8.47 -10.82
N GLY A 56 -12.66 -9.63 -10.75
CA GLY A 56 -14.08 -9.78 -11.10
C GLY A 56 -14.32 -10.02 -12.59
N TRP A 57 -13.28 -9.94 -13.41
CA TRP A 57 -13.30 -10.29 -14.83
C TRP A 57 -12.96 -11.76 -15.00
N SER A 58 -13.91 -12.56 -15.47
CA SER A 58 -13.72 -13.99 -15.71
C SER A 58 -12.69 -14.26 -16.82
N ASP A 59 -12.60 -13.35 -17.79
CA ASP A 59 -11.67 -13.37 -18.93
C ASP A 59 -10.26 -12.90 -18.56
N LYS A 60 -10.06 -12.26 -17.40
CA LYS A 60 -8.77 -11.74 -16.94
C LYS A 60 -8.39 -12.26 -15.54
N PRO A 61 -8.28 -13.60 -15.37
CA PRO A 61 -7.95 -14.23 -14.10
C PRO A 61 -6.55 -13.87 -13.58
N GLU A 62 -5.67 -13.38 -14.45
CA GLU A 62 -4.33 -12.89 -14.14
C GLU A 62 -4.32 -11.50 -13.52
N ILE A 63 -5.44 -10.78 -13.52
CA ILE A 63 -5.56 -9.46 -12.88
C ILE A 63 -6.13 -9.63 -11.47
N ARG A 64 -5.46 -8.99 -10.52
CA ARG A 64 -5.90 -8.85 -9.13
C ARG A 64 -6.22 -7.39 -8.85
N ARG A 65 -7.06 -7.14 -7.84
CA ARG A 65 -7.44 -5.78 -7.49
C ARG A 65 -7.66 -5.54 -6.00
N VAL A 66 -7.59 -4.29 -5.63
CA VAL A 66 -8.17 -3.73 -4.41
C VAL A 66 -9.25 -2.73 -4.83
N GLN A 67 -10.39 -2.71 -4.13
CA GLN A 67 -11.42 -1.68 -4.31
C GLN A 67 -11.31 -0.64 -3.19
N ILE A 68 -11.30 0.63 -3.59
CA ILE A 68 -11.29 1.79 -2.69
C ILE A 68 -12.59 2.54 -2.92
N ALA A 69 -13.29 2.85 -1.82
CA ALA A 69 -14.48 3.68 -1.87
C ALA A 69 -14.10 5.13 -2.17
N ALA A 70 -15.04 5.91 -2.70
CA ALA A 70 -14.83 7.35 -2.85
C ALA A 70 -14.45 7.96 -1.48
N PHE A 71 -13.43 8.80 -1.49
CA PHE A 71 -12.94 9.52 -0.32
C PHE A 71 -12.68 10.97 -0.71
N ASP A 72 -12.73 11.84 0.29
CA ASP A 72 -12.47 13.26 0.14
C ASP A 72 -10.95 13.49 0.03
N VAL A 73 -10.49 13.95 -1.14
CA VAL A 73 -9.07 14.18 -1.42
C VAL A 73 -8.50 15.31 -0.56
N ASP A 74 -9.32 16.29 -0.18
CA ASP A 74 -8.91 17.42 0.64
C ASP A 74 -8.60 17.00 2.09
N ARG A 75 -9.03 15.79 2.48
CA ARG A 75 -8.68 15.16 3.76
C ARG A 75 -7.42 14.31 3.70
N LEU A 76 -6.80 14.16 2.53
CA LEU A 76 -5.49 13.52 2.44
C LEU A 76 -4.41 14.45 2.95
N ILE A 77 -3.48 13.88 3.70
CA ILE A 77 -2.33 14.60 4.20
C ILE A 77 -1.30 14.64 3.07
N PRO A 78 -0.70 15.81 2.76
CA PRO A 78 0.39 15.90 1.79
C PRO A 78 1.54 14.97 2.16
N SER A 79 2.31 14.49 1.18
CA SER A 79 3.52 13.73 1.51
C SER A 79 4.65 14.68 1.89
N GLY A 80 5.43 14.28 2.89
CA GLY A 80 6.68 14.92 3.28
C GLY A 80 7.75 13.89 3.58
N ASP A 81 8.87 14.31 4.18
CA ASP A 81 10.04 13.46 4.39
C ASP A 81 9.78 12.22 5.28
N ARG A 82 8.77 12.30 6.13
CA ARG A 82 8.47 11.30 7.17
C ARG A 82 6.99 10.93 7.26
N HIS A 83 6.17 11.43 6.34
CA HIS A 83 4.73 11.16 6.37
C HIS A 83 4.14 11.13 4.96
N THR A 84 3.12 10.29 4.76
CA THR A 84 2.43 10.17 3.48
C THR A 84 1.10 9.44 3.63
N CYS A 85 0.24 9.57 2.63
CA CYS A 85 -0.94 8.74 2.46
C CYS A 85 -0.69 7.65 1.41
N MET A 86 -1.26 6.46 1.60
CA MET A 86 -1.12 5.35 0.65
C MET A 86 -2.28 4.36 0.69
N ILE A 87 -2.37 3.52 -0.33
CA ILE A 87 -3.25 2.33 -0.34
C ILE A 87 -2.36 1.11 -0.19
N ILE A 88 -2.62 0.27 0.81
CA ILE A 88 -1.88 -0.97 1.07
C ILE A 88 -2.82 -2.15 0.84
N GLY A 89 -2.48 -2.95 -0.17
CA GLY A 89 -3.07 -4.25 -0.43
C GLY A 89 -2.21 -5.35 0.17
N ILE A 90 -2.84 -6.33 0.82
CA ILE A 90 -2.15 -7.52 1.32
C ILE A 90 -2.75 -8.76 0.69
N GLN A 91 -1.89 -9.67 0.23
CA GLN A 91 -2.26 -11.00 -0.25
C GLN A 91 -1.33 -12.04 0.34
N GLU A 92 -1.86 -13.20 0.66
CA GLU A 92 -1.04 -14.37 0.95
C GLU A 92 -0.67 -15.10 -0.36
N LEU A 93 0.60 -15.41 -0.53
CA LEU A 93 1.13 -16.30 -1.56
C LEU A 93 2.03 -17.34 -0.89
N LEU A 94 1.70 -18.63 -1.05
CA LEU A 94 2.50 -19.75 -0.53
C LEU A 94 2.92 -19.53 0.93
N ASP A 95 1.93 -19.25 1.79
CA ASP A 95 2.06 -19.02 3.23
C ASP A 95 2.87 -17.77 3.64
N ARG A 96 3.14 -16.85 2.69
CA ARG A 96 3.80 -15.57 2.96
C ARG A 96 2.93 -14.40 2.54
N ASP A 97 2.92 -13.36 3.37
CA ASP A 97 2.26 -12.11 3.01
C ASP A 97 3.10 -11.32 2.01
N ILE A 98 2.43 -10.85 0.96
CA ILE A 98 2.93 -9.90 -0.02
C ILE A 98 2.12 -8.63 0.09
N TYR A 99 2.85 -7.52 0.14
CA TYR A 99 2.33 -6.17 0.30
C TYR A 99 2.42 -5.45 -1.04
N VAL A 100 1.34 -4.82 -1.46
CA VAL A 100 1.31 -3.98 -2.65
C VAL A 100 0.85 -2.59 -2.26
N VAL A 101 1.59 -1.58 -2.70
CA VAL A 101 1.28 -0.18 -2.44
C VAL A 101 0.95 0.53 -3.74
N TRP A 102 -0.13 1.32 -3.71
CA TRP A 102 -0.49 2.25 -4.77
C TRP A 102 -0.45 3.68 -4.25
N ASN A 103 -0.10 4.60 -5.15
CA ASN A 103 -0.19 6.03 -4.86
C ASN A 103 -1.66 6.45 -4.73
N VAL A 104 -2.09 6.78 -3.51
CA VAL A 104 -3.46 7.19 -3.18
C VAL A 104 -3.88 8.49 -3.86
N TYR A 105 -2.96 9.43 -4.09
CA TYR A 105 -3.26 10.74 -4.67
C TYR A 105 -3.80 10.63 -6.11
N ASN A 106 -3.43 9.56 -6.83
CA ASN A 106 -3.98 9.24 -8.15
C ASN A 106 -5.44 8.79 -8.13
N TYR A 107 -6.01 8.58 -6.94
CA TYR A 107 -7.37 8.13 -6.72
C TYR A 107 -8.24 9.18 -6.02
N GLY A 108 -7.80 10.43 -5.85
CA GLY A 108 -8.63 11.43 -5.15
C GLY A 108 -9.90 11.90 -5.90
N LEU A 109 -9.90 11.86 -7.24
CA LEU A 109 -10.89 12.59 -8.05
C LEU A 109 -12.10 11.76 -8.52
N HIS A 110 -12.36 10.59 -7.94
CA HIS A 110 -13.43 9.70 -8.42
C HIS A 110 -14.74 9.87 -7.64
N LYS A 111 -15.87 9.94 -8.36
CA LYS A 111 -17.23 9.99 -7.76
C LYS A 111 -17.74 8.63 -7.28
N THR A 112 -17.13 7.54 -7.74
CA THR A 112 -17.57 6.15 -7.50
C THR A 112 -16.38 5.25 -7.20
N ASN A 113 -16.60 4.13 -6.50
CA ASN A 113 -15.53 3.20 -6.11
C ASN A 113 -14.53 2.91 -7.24
N ARG A 114 -13.25 3.04 -6.96
CA ARG A 114 -12.17 2.79 -7.92
C ARG A 114 -11.40 1.52 -7.57
N SER A 115 -10.97 0.81 -8.61
CA SER A 115 -10.14 -0.38 -8.46
C SER A 115 -8.67 -0.03 -8.71
N CYS A 116 -7.80 -0.48 -7.81
CA CYS A 116 -6.36 -0.49 -7.97
C CYS A 116 -5.98 -1.88 -8.50
N TYR A 117 -5.25 -1.97 -9.60
CA TYR A 117 -4.96 -3.25 -10.25
C TYR A 117 -3.49 -3.66 -10.06
N VAL A 118 -3.25 -4.97 -10.06
CA VAL A 118 -1.92 -5.57 -10.11
C VAL A 118 -1.99 -6.91 -10.84
N LYS A 119 -1.02 -7.21 -11.70
CA LYS A 119 -0.94 -8.51 -12.38
C LYS A 119 -0.41 -9.58 -11.43
N ALA A 120 -1.01 -10.77 -11.46
CA ALA A 120 -0.59 -11.93 -10.69
C ALA A 120 0.88 -12.32 -10.97
N ALA A 121 1.34 -12.15 -12.21
CA ALA A 121 2.74 -12.36 -12.57
C ALA A 121 3.69 -11.41 -11.82
N ASN A 122 3.30 -10.15 -11.61
CA ASN A 122 4.13 -9.19 -10.87
C ASN A 122 4.10 -9.43 -9.36
N LEU A 123 2.97 -9.87 -8.80
CA LEU A 123 2.91 -10.38 -7.42
C LEU A 123 3.90 -11.53 -7.22
N PHE A 124 3.93 -12.49 -8.14
CA PHE A 124 4.83 -13.62 -8.07
C PHE A 124 6.29 -13.21 -8.25
N LYS A 125 6.59 -12.27 -9.16
CA LYS A 125 7.95 -11.70 -9.29
C LYS A 125 8.40 -11.01 -8.01
N GLY A 126 7.55 -10.17 -7.40
CA GLY A 126 7.85 -9.54 -6.12
C GLY A 126 8.09 -10.55 -5.00
N PHE A 127 7.31 -11.64 -4.96
CA PHE A 127 7.51 -12.75 -4.03
C PHE A 127 8.85 -13.47 -4.19
N LEU A 128 9.34 -13.61 -5.43
CA LEU A 128 10.65 -14.23 -5.70
C LEU A 128 11.82 -13.27 -5.42
N GLN A 129 11.64 -11.97 -5.68
CA GLN A 129 12.70 -10.97 -5.60
C GLN A 129 12.76 -10.28 -4.22
N GLY A 130 11.74 -10.42 -3.39
CA GLY A 130 11.59 -9.73 -2.11
C GLY A 130 11.05 -8.31 -2.25
N TYR A 131 11.47 -7.58 -3.29
CA TYR A 131 10.98 -6.24 -3.60
C TYR A 131 10.93 -5.97 -5.10
N LEU A 132 9.91 -5.25 -5.57
CA LEU A 132 9.69 -4.94 -6.97
C LEU A 132 8.90 -3.65 -7.15
N THR A 133 9.42 -2.73 -7.96
CA THR A 133 8.68 -1.55 -8.45
C THR A 133 8.36 -1.72 -9.93
N VAL A 134 7.08 -1.64 -10.31
CA VAL A 134 6.62 -1.82 -11.70
C VAL A 134 5.48 -0.87 -12.04
N THR A 135 5.19 -0.72 -13.33
CA THR A 135 3.99 -0.05 -13.82
C THR A 135 3.00 -1.10 -14.33
N ASP A 136 1.83 -1.17 -13.70
CA ASP A 136 0.70 -2.01 -14.11
C ASP A 136 -0.52 -1.15 -14.37
N SER A 137 -1.21 -1.37 -15.50
CA SER A 137 -2.42 -0.62 -15.85
C SER A 137 -2.26 0.90 -15.76
N ASN A 138 -1.10 1.41 -16.22
CA ASN A 138 -0.70 2.83 -16.15
C ASN A 138 -0.55 3.37 -14.72
N GLN A 139 -0.30 2.51 -13.74
CA GLN A 139 -0.11 2.87 -12.33
C GLN A 139 1.24 2.34 -11.87
N LYS A 140 2.09 3.22 -11.34
CA LYS A 140 3.29 2.80 -10.61
C LYS A 140 2.85 2.14 -9.30
N ILE A 141 3.36 0.93 -9.07
CA ILE A 141 3.07 0.12 -7.90
C ILE A 141 4.37 -0.40 -7.30
N TRP A 142 4.34 -0.60 -5.99
CA TRP A 142 5.43 -1.16 -5.22
C TRP A 142 4.96 -2.46 -4.61
N ILE A 143 5.72 -3.53 -4.80
CA ILE A 143 5.41 -4.87 -4.31
C ILE A 143 6.57 -5.27 -3.41
N SER A 144 6.27 -5.75 -2.21
CA SER A 144 7.28 -6.14 -1.24
C SER A 144 6.85 -7.36 -0.45
N ASP A 145 7.81 -8.16 -0.03
CA ASP A 145 7.64 -9.11 1.06
C ASP A 145 7.71 -8.39 2.43
N ALA A 146 7.64 -9.16 3.50
CA ALA A 146 7.70 -8.64 4.86
C ALA A 146 9.07 -8.00 5.21
N TYR A 147 10.17 -8.48 4.63
CA TYR A 147 11.53 -8.07 5.02
C TYR A 147 11.96 -6.77 4.35
N HIS A 148 11.37 -6.42 3.22
CA HIS A 148 11.71 -5.22 2.43
C HIS A 148 10.64 -4.12 2.51
N LEU A 149 9.79 -4.12 3.54
CA LEU A 149 8.79 -3.07 3.71
C LEU A 149 9.40 -1.70 3.99
N ASP A 150 10.56 -1.63 4.65
CA ASP A 150 11.25 -0.37 4.87
C ASP A 150 11.82 0.21 3.55
N THR A 151 12.37 -0.63 2.67
CA THR A 151 12.76 -0.25 1.30
C THR A 151 11.57 0.32 0.54
N LEU A 152 10.42 -0.37 0.56
CA LEU A 152 9.19 0.08 -0.08
C LEU A 152 8.76 1.45 0.43
N LEU A 153 8.72 1.64 1.75
CA LEU A 153 8.25 2.90 2.36
C LEU A 153 9.18 4.07 1.99
N ASN A 154 10.49 3.86 2.02
CA ASN A 154 11.47 4.88 1.66
C ASN A 154 11.36 5.28 0.18
N GLU A 155 11.25 4.33 -0.74
CA GLU A 155 11.08 4.63 -2.16
C GLU A 155 9.75 5.33 -2.46
N TYR A 156 8.68 4.90 -1.80
CA TYR A 156 7.36 5.51 -1.97
C TYR A 156 7.33 6.96 -1.47
N LEU A 157 7.92 7.24 -0.30
CA LEU A 157 8.06 8.60 0.24
C LEU A 157 8.87 9.49 -0.70
N ASN A 158 10.02 9.02 -1.18
CA ASN A 158 10.86 9.75 -2.11
C ASN A 158 10.11 10.07 -3.42
N PHE A 159 9.38 9.09 -3.96
CA PHE A 159 8.59 9.28 -5.18
C PHE A 159 7.51 10.36 -5.01
N ASN A 160 6.77 10.35 -3.91
CA ASN A 160 5.71 11.33 -3.69
C ASN A 160 6.26 12.72 -3.33
N LYS A 161 7.43 12.81 -2.68
CA LYS A 161 8.12 14.09 -2.44
C LYS A 161 8.44 14.79 -3.75
N SER A 162 9.03 14.07 -4.70
CA SER A 162 9.33 14.62 -6.04
C SER A 162 8.06 14.99 -6.81
N SER A 163 7.01 14.16 -6.70
CA SER A 163 5.77 14.36 -7.46
C SER A 163 4.93 15.56 -6.97
N LEU A 164 5.07 15.97 -5.71
CA LEU A 164 4.37 17.13 -5.15
C LEU A 164 5.18 18.43 -5.27
N GLY A 165 6.51 18.35 -5.41
CA GLY A 165 7.37 19.52 -5.64
C GLY A 165 7.19 20.16 -7.02
N ASP A 166 6.59 19.45 -7.97
CA ASP A 166 6.25 19.95 -9.31
C ASP A 166 4.83 20.54 -9.40
N MET A 167 4.08 20.58 -8.29
CA MET A 167 2.70 21.11 -8.23
C MET A 167 2.59 22.47 -7.50
N THR A 168 3.71 23.13 -7.21
CA THR A 168 3.77 24.49 -6.63
C THR A 168 4.30 25.51 -7.61
#